data_AF-G2IPR6-F1
#
_entry.id   AF-G2IPR6-F1
#
_cell.length_a   1.000
_cell.length_b   1.000
_cell.length_c   1.000
_cell.angle_alpha   90.00
_cell.angle_beta   90.00
_cell.angle_gamma   90.00
#
_symmetry.space_group_name_H-M   'P 1'
#
loop_
_entity.id
_entity.type
_entity.pdbx_description
1 polymer ?
#
loop_
_entity_poly.entity_id
_entity_poly.type
_entity_poly.pdbx_seq_one_letter_code
_entity_poly.pdbx_strand_id
1 'polypeptide(L)'
;MKVRGKAGALRPKPTGAFAGSAVYSYVWPTSLDSESVGFEQGQGILALAVTFHPDFDDTADGSANRHVWHPHWVVLVPDEACGKGSLKVRDIPEGMTPKVPATWPKVPLLIDSPTYPTTLETDMVEVKVPASVIGASAGVRFDGVTSALKVNANLHAPLLCIANVFDVASGDLSLPGRVK
;
A
#
# COMPACT_ATOMS: atom_id res chain seq x y z
N MET A 1 -9.84 7.19 -7.83
CA MET A 1 -8.78 7.53 -8.82
C MET A 1 -9.28 7.16 -10.20
N LYS A 2 -9.02 7.97 -11.22
CA LYS A 2 -9.24 7.59 -12.62
C LYS A 2 -7.90 7.30 -13.29
N VAL A 3 -7.85 6.29 -14.16
CA VAL A 3 -6.65 5.87 -14.90
C VAL A 3 -6.91 5.94 -16.41
N ARG A 4 -5.86 5.92 -17.24
CA ARG A 4 -6.03 6.08 -18.70
C ARG A 4 -6.69 4.88 -19.40
N GLY A 5 -6.65 3.70 -18.79
CA GLY A 5 -7.16 2.45 -19.35
C GLY A 5 -8.19 1.78 -18.45
N LYS A 6 -8.39 0.47 -18.62
CA LYS A 6 -9.27 -0.28 -17.73
C LYS A 6 -8.59 -0.56 -16.38
N ALA A 7 -9.16 -0.07 -15.28
CA ALA A 7 -8.71 -0.34 -13.93
C ALA A 7 -8.68 -1.85 -13.66
N GLY A 8 -7.58 -2.33 -13.07
CA GLY A 8 -7.38 -3.72 -12.67
C GLY A 8 -7.19 -4.73 -13.79
N ALA A 9 -7.08 -4.26 -15.05
CA ALA A 9 -6.86 -5.12 -16.21
C ALA A 9 -5.46 -5.74 -16.26
N LEU A 10 -4.45 -5.02 -15.78
CA LEU A 10 -3.08 -5.53 -15.64
C LEU A 10 -2.91 -6.17 -14.27
N ARG A 11 -2.45 -7.42 -14.23
CA ARG A 11 -2.14 -8.13 -13.00
C ARG A 11 -0.75 -8.76 -13.13
N PRO A 12 0.04 -8.86 -12.04
CA PRO A 12 1.30 -9.59 -12.07
C PRO A 12 1.04 -11.06 -12.40
N LYS A 13 2.00 -11.70 -13.08
CA LYS A 13 1.97 -13.14 -13.33
C LYS A 13 2.31 -13.87 -12.03
N PRO A 14 1.54 -14.90 -11.63
CA PRO A 14 1.91 -15.73 -10.49
C PRO A 14 3.27 -16.38 -10.71
N THR A 15 4.08 -16.39 -9.67
CA THR A 15 5.37 -17.10 -9.63
C THR A 15 5.25 -18.40 -8.84
N GLY A 16 4.24 -18.54 -7.99
CA GLY A 16 4.10 -19.63 -7.02
C GLY A 16 5.03 -19.50 -5.81
N ALA A 17 5.68 -18.35 -5.64
CA ALA A 17 6.62 -18.10 -4.55
C ALA A 17 6.50 -16.66 -4.02
N PHE A 18 6.50 -16.50 -2.70
CA PHE A 18 6.49 -15.19 -2.06
C PHE A 18 7.72 -14.34 -2.46
N ALA A 19 8.92 -14.91 -2.29
CA ALA A 19 10.17 -14.24 -2.59
C ALA A 19 10.29 -13.94 -4.10
N GLY A 20 10.55 -12.68 -4.44
CA GLY A 20 10.67 -12.25 -5.85
C GLY A 20 9.34 -11.99 -6.57
N SER A 21 8.19 -12.22 -5.92
CA SER A 21 6.87 -11.94 -6.50
C SER A 21 6.63 -10.44 -6.71
N ALA A 22 5.64 -10.12 -7.56
CA ALA A 22 5.27 -8.75 -7.88
C ALA A 22 3.90 -8.41 -7.28
N VAL A 23 3.76 -7.16 -6.84
CA VAL A 23 2.50 -6.56 -6.39
C VAL A 23 2.21 -5.37 -7.29
N TYR A 24 1.05 -5.34 -7.92
CA TYR A 24 0.61 -4.14 -8.65
C TYR A 24 -0.31 -3.32 -7.77
N SER A 25 -0.22 -2.00 -7.84
CA SER A 25 -0.97 -1.13 -6.94
C SER A 25 -1.45 0.19 -7.55
N TYR A 26 -2.59 0.64 -7.03
CA TYR A 26 -3.08 2.01 -7.11
C TYR A 26 -2.90 2.64 -5.74
N VAL A 27 -2.10 3.70 -5.64
CA VAL A 27 -1.63 4.25 -4.37
C VAL A 27 -2.09 5.70 -4.23
N TRP A 28 -2.53 6.06 -3.03
CA TRP A 28 -2.79 7.42 -2.61
C TRP A 28 -1.88 7.75 -1.43
N PRO A 29 -0.69 8.33 -1.68
CA PRO A 29 0.10 8.93 -0.61
C PRO A 29 -0.73 10.05 0.03
N THR A 30 -0.70 10.14 1.35
CA THR A 30 -1.50 11.12 2.11
C THR A 30 -0.63 11.97 3.02
N SER A 31 -1.20 13.05 3.52
CA SER A 31 -0.61 13.84 4.61
C SER A 31 -1.05 13.37 6.01
N LEU A 32 -1.72 12.23 6.13
CA LEU A 32 -2.12 11.68 7.42
C LEU A 32 -0.90 11.14 8.16
N ASP A 33 -0.94 11.23 9.48
CA ASP A 33 0.01 10.51 10.33
C ASP A 33 -0.35 9.02 10.39
N SER A 34 0.66 8.16 10.52
CA SER A 34 0.50 6.71 10.63
C SER A 34 -0.38 6.28 11.81
N GLU A 35 -0.48 7.09 12.88
CA GLU A 35 -1.35 6.81 14.02
C GLU A 35 -2.84 6.78 13.66
N SER A 36 -3.24 7.48 12.59
CA SER A 36 -4.64 7.57 12.13
C SER A 36 -5.25 6.20 11.85
N VAL A 37 -4.41 5.24 11.45
CA VAL A 37 -4.82 3.88 11.10
C VAL A 37 -4.34 2.85 12.13
N GLY A 38 -3.91 3.29 13.32
CA GLY A 38 -3.57 2.41 14.43
C GLY A 38 -2.10 2.02 14.56
N PHE A 39 -1.19 2.55 13.73
CA PHE A 39 0.24 2.45 13.99
C PHE A 39 0.70 3.39 15.11
N GLU A 40 2.00 3.38 15.40
CA GLU A 40 2.66 4.46 16.15
C GLU A 40 2.67 5.77 15.34
N GLN A 41 2.89 6.89 16.02
CA GLN A 41 2.95 8.20 15.39
C GLN A 41 4.24 8.37 14.55
N GLY A 42 4.17 9.13 13.45
CA GLY A 42 5.35 9.59 12.71
C GLY A 42 6.20 8.50 12.06
N GLN A 43 5.60 7.38 11.64
CA GLN A 43 6.36 6.23 11.13
C GLN A 43 6.83 6.37 9.67
N GLY A 44 6.31 7.35 8.93
CA GLY A 44 6.65 7.58 7.53
C GLY A 44 5.48 8.17 6.75
N ILE A 45 5.52 8.03 5.42
CA ILE A 45 4.42 8.45 4.55
C ILE A 45 3.32 7.41 4.64
N LEU A 46 2.17 7.77 5.19
CA LEU A 46 1.00 6.90 5.18
C LEU A 46 0.31 6.95 3.81
N ALA A 47 0.16 5.80 3.17
CA ALA A 47 -0.49 5.67 1.87
C ALA A 47 -1.58 4.60 1.89
N LEU A 48 -2.71 4.89 1.25
CA LEU A 48 -3.70 3.87 0.91
C LEU A 48 -3.25 3.20 -0.40
N ALA A 49 -3.23 1.88 -0.45
CA ALA A 49 -2.83 1.13 -1.63
C ALA A 49 -3.88 0.06 -1.95
N VAL A 50 -4.49 0.12 -3.12
CA VAL A 50 -5.29 -0.99 -3.66
C VAL A 50 -4.36 -1.88 -4.46
N THR A 51 -4.13 -3.09 -3.96
CA THR A 51 -3.12 -4.02 -4.46
C THR A 51 -3.76 -5.22 -5.15
N PHE A 52 -2.98 -5.86 -6.03
CA PHE A 52 -3.19 -7.22 -6.45
C PHE A 52 -1.87 -7.96 -6.39
N HIS A 53 -1.87 -9.08 -5.67
CA HIS A 53 -0.74 -10.00 -5.56
C HIS A 53 -1.32 -11.44 -5.53
N PRO A 54 -0.81 -12.38 -6.35
CA PRO A 54 -1.37 -13.73 -6.41
C PRO A 54 -0.60 -14.73 -5.55
N ASP A 55 0.59 -14.38 -5.05
CA ASP A 55 1.57 -15.34 -4.55
C ASP A 55 1.68 -15.40 -3.01
N PHE A 56 0.93 -14.60 -2.27
CA PHE A 56 0.96 -14.63 -0.80
C PHE A 56 -0.34 -14.19 -0.14
N ASP A 57 -0.55 -14.64 1.10
CA ASP A 57 -1.68 -14.29 1.94
C ASP A 57 -1.36 -13.08 2.80
N ASP A 58 -2.33 -12.20 3.02
CA ASP A 58 -2.17 -10.97 3.77
C ASP A 58 -3.43 -10.60 4.57
N THR A 59 -4.16 -11.61 5.01
CA THR A 59 -5.35 -11.47 5.85
C THR A 59 -4.97 -11.57 7.33
N ALA A 60 -5.64 -10.80 8.18
CA ALA A 60 -5.34 -10.74 9.62
C ALA A 60 -5.52 -12.08 10.35
N ASP A 61 -6.44 -12.91 9.87
CA ASP A 61 -6.77 -14.22 10.42
C ASP A 61 -5.99 -15.38 9.79
N GLY A 62 -5.14 -15.10 8.79
CA GLY A 62 -4.40 -16.12 8.05
C GLY A 62 -5.27 -16.93 7.08
N SER A 63 -6.43 -16.38 6.68
CA SER A 63 -7.23 -16.94 5.58
C SER A 63 -6.53 -16.81 4.22
N ALA A 64 -6.89 -17.71 3.30
CA ALA A 64 -6.29 -17.78 1.97
C ALA A 64 -6.45 -16.46 1.18
N ASN A 65 -5.46 -16.19 0.31
CA ASN A 65 -5.37 -15.00 -0.49
C ASN A 65 -6.66 -14.74 -1.27
N ARG A 66 -7.09 -13.49 -1.23
CA ARG A 66 -8.18 -13.02 -2.07
C ARG A 66 -7.57 -12.69 -3.42
N HIS A 67 -7.82 -13.52 -4.44
CA HIS A 67 -7.44 -13.26 -5.84
C HIS A 67 -8.29 -12.13 -6.48
N VAL A 68 -8.41 -11.02 -5.76
CA VAL A 68 -9.18 -9.82 -6.07
C VAL A 68 -8.34 -8.61 -5.70
N TRP A 69 -8.64 -7.47 -6.29
CA TRP A 69 -8.05 -6.21 -5.87
C TRP A 69 -8.57 -5.82 -4.48
N HIS A 70 -7.68 -5.47 -3.56
CA HIS A 70 -8.07 -5.14 -2.19
C HIS A 70 -7.17 -4.06 -1.58
N PRO A 71 -7.64 -3.31 -0.57
CA PRO A 71 -6.93 -2.16 -0.03
C PRO A 71 -6.03 -2.52 1.15
N HIS A 72 -4.96 -1.75 1.29
CA HIS A 72 -4.06 -1.70 2.44
C HIS A 72 -3.78 -0.27 2.85
N TRP A 73 -3.53 -0.05 4.12
CA TRP A 73 -2.67 1.05 4.54
C TRP A 73 -1.23 0.56 4.60
N VAL A 74 -0.30 1.35 4.07
CA VAL A 74 1.13 1.04 4.14
C VAL A 74 1.89 2.27 4.61
N VAL A 75 2.94 2.04 5.41
CA VAL A 75 3.89 3.09 5.78
C VAL A 75 5.10 3.01 4.86
N LEU A 76 5.32 4.07 4.06
CA LEU A 76 6.45 4.17 3.16
C LEU A 76 7.60 4.95 3.78
N VAL A 77 8.83 4.45 3.61
CA VAL A 77 10.06 5.10 4.04
C VAL A 77 11.14 5.04 2.95
N PRO A 78 12.05 6.02 2.88
CA PRO A 78 13.22 5.94 2.00
C PRO A 78 14.11 4.75 2.35
N ASP A 79 14.60 4.06 1.33
CA ASP A 79 15.61 3.02 1.50
C ASP A 79 16.47 2.90 0.23
N GLU A 80 17.74 3.27 0.35
CA GLU A 80 18.69 3.25 -0.76
C GLU A 80 19.04 1.82 -1.23
N ALA A 81 18.79 0.79 -0.41
CA ALA A 81 18.92 -0.61 -0.83
C ALA A 81 17.84 -1.00 -1.88
N CYS A 82 16.75 -0.24 -1.97
CA CYS A 82 15.76 -0.33 -3.05
C CYS A 82 16.14 0.50 -4.29
N GLY A 83 17.32 1.12 -4.30
CA GLY A 83 17.76 2.06 -5.33
C GLY A 83 17.75 3.51 -4.83
N LYS A 84 18.52 4.37 -5.49
CA LYS A 84 18.71 5.74 -5.06
C LYS A 84 17.42 6.55 -5.07
N GLY A 85 17.04 7.12 -3.92
CA GLY A 85 15.80 7.86 -3.75
C GLY A 85 14.53 7.00 -3.79
N SER A 86 14.66 5.67 -3.76
CA SER A 86 13.52 4.76 -3.72
C SER A 86 12.88 4.70 -2.34
N LEU A 87 11.60 4.32 -2.32
CA LEU A 87 10.87 4.01 -1.10
C LEU A 87 10.64 2.50 -0.98
N LYS A 88 10.38 2.06 0.24
CA LYS A 88 9.86 0.73 0.56
C LYS A 88 8.71 0.81 1.53
N VAL A 89 7.99 -0.30 1.70
CA VAL A 89 7.15 -0.48 2.88
C VAL A 89 8.06 -0.70 4.09
N ARG A 90 7.81 0.02 5.17
CA ARG A 90 8.62 -0.03 6.39
C ARG A 90 8.59 -1.43 7.02
N ASP A 91 9.77 -2.03 7.18
CA ASP A 91 9.92 -3.31 7.85
C ASP A 91 9.67 -3.19 9.37
N ILE A 92 9.21 -4.28 9.96
CA ILE A 92 9.21 -4.49 11.41
C ILE A 92 10.44 -5.37 11.72
N PRO A 93 11.46 -4.85 12.44
CA PRO A 93 12.64 -5.64 12.77
C PRO A 93 12.30 -6.87 13.61
N GLU A 94 13.09 -7.94 13.47
CA GLU A 94 12.92 -9.16 14.25
C GLU A 94 12.97 -8.85 15.76
N GLY A 95 12.04 -9.45 16.52
CA GLY A 95 11.91 -9.24 17.96
C GLY A 95 11.19 -7.94 18.37
N MET A 96 10.84 -7.06 17.43
CA MET A 96 10.06 -5.85 17.73
C MET A 96 8.56 -6.14 17.75
N THR A 97 7.87 -5.47 18.68
CA THR A 97 6.40 -5.54 18.83
C THR A 97 5.78 -4.15 18.76
N PRO A 98 5.84 -3.46 17.61
CA PRO A 98 5.29 -2.12 17.47
C PRO A 98 3.77 -2.14 17.60
N LYS A 99 3.18 -0.98 17.89
CA LYS A 99 1.73 -0.82 17.79
C LYS A 99 1.30 -0.97 16.32
N VAL A 100 0.34 -1.86 16.08
CA VAL A 100 -0.21 -2.19 14.75
C VAL A 100 -1.74 -2.23 14.80
N PRO A 101 -2.43 -2.01 13.66
CA PRO A 101 -3.88 -2.12 13.58
C PRO A 101 -4.36 -3.54 13.87
N ALA A 102 -5.63 -3.66 14.27
CA ALA A 102 -6.28 -4.95 14.53
C ALA A 102 -6.32 -5.86 13.28
N THR A 103 -6.29 -5.27 12.08
CA THR A 103 -6.31 -5.95 10.79
C THR A 103 -4.90 -6.17 10.19
N TRP A 104 -3.84 -6.04 11.01
CA TRP A 104 -2.48 -6.38 10.59
C TRP A 104 -2.32 -7.89 10.32
N PRO A 105 -1.75 -8.30 9.18
CA PRO A 105 -1.65 -9.70 8.77
C PRO A 105 -0.46 -10.47 9.36
N LYS A 106 0.13 -9.98 10.45
CA LYS A 106 1.25 -10.66 11.15
C LYS A 106 2.48 -10.89 10.28
N VAL A 107 2.73 -10.00 9.33
CA VAL A 107 3.92 -9.99 8.47
C VAL A 107 4.91 -8.93 8.97
N PRO A 108 6.22 -9.05 8.71
CA PRO A 108 7.24 -8.13 9.23
C PRO A 108 7.26 -6.77 8.48
N LEU A 109 6.10 -6.19 8.23
CA LEU A 109 5.89 -4.91 7.56
C LEU A 109 4.82 -4.10 8.28
N LEU A 110 4.97 -2.77 8.29
CA LEU A 110 3.92 -1.85 8.70
C LEU A 110 2.87 -1.71 7.59
N ILE A 111 1.98 -2.70 7.55
CA ILE A 111 0.79 -2.72 6.69
C ILE A 111 -0.48 -2.97 7.49
N ASP A 112 -1.60 -2.49 6.97
CA ASP A 112 -2.94 -2.86 7.42
C ASP A 112 -3.65 -3.59 6.29
N SER A 113 -4.53 -4.54 6.58
CA SER A 113 -5.31 -5.27 5.57
C SER A 113 -6.81 -5.22 5.85
N PRO A 114 -7.44 -4.03 5.71
CA PRO A 114 -8.85 -3.88 5.98
C PRO A 114 -9.72 -4.50 4.88
N THR A 115 -11.00 -4.72 5.19
CA THR A 115 -12.01 -5.23 4.25
C THR A 115 -12.87 -4.12 3.64
N TYR A 116 -12.29 -2.93 3.43
CA TYR A 116 -13.05 -1.80 2.91
C TYR A 116 -13.65 -2.10 1.54
N PRO A 117 -14.91 -1.67 1.28
CA PRO A 117 -15.52 -1.80 -0.03
C PRO A 117 -14.63 -1.15 -1.10
N THR A 118 -14.25 -1.95 -2.09
CA THR A 118 -13.34 -1.57 -3.16
C THR A 118 -13.94 -1.96 -4.50
N THR A 119 -14.04 -1.00 -5.41
CA THR A 119 -14.65 -1.18 -6.73
C THR A 119 -13.70 -0.70 -7.82
N LEU A 120 -13.47 -1.55 -8.81
CA LEU A 120 -12.73 -1.22 -10.02
C LEU A 120 -13.67 -1.37 -11.21
N GLU A 121 -14.13 -0.25 -11.75
CA GLU A 121 -15.08 -0.19 -12.85
C GLU A 121 -14.57 0.75 -13.91
N THR A 122 -14.66 0.33 -15.17
CA THR A 122 -14.11 1.07 -16.33
C THR A 122 -12.68 1.53 -16.06
N ASP A 123 -12.47 2.83 -15.93
CA ASP A 123 -11.25 3.57 -15.69
C ASP A 123 -11.12 4.04 -14.23
N MET A 124 -12.04 3.66 -13.35
CA MET A 124 -12.13 4.13 -11.98
C MET A 124 -11.72 3.06 -10.97
N VAL A 125 -10.94 3.50 -9.97
CA VAL A 125 -10.64 2.77 -8.74
C VAL A 125 -11.26 3.56 -7.57
N GLU A 126 -12.19 2.94 -6.85
CA GLU A 126 -12.87 3.51 -5.68
C GLU A 126 -12.62 2.62 -4.45
N VAL A 127 -12.35 3.28 -3.31
CA VAL A 127 -12.29 2.64 -1.99
C VAL A 127 -13.14 3.47 -1.02
N LYS A 128 -14.01 2.82 -0.26
CA LYS A 128 -14.83 3.48 0.77
C LYS A 128 -14.18 3.31 2.14
N VAL A 129 -13.47 4.34 2.58
CA VAL A 129 -12.79 4.36 3.88
C VAL A 129 -13.73 4.90 4.96
N PRO A 130 -13.90 4.23 6.11
CA PRO A 130 -14.71 4.72 7.21
C PRO A 130 -14.20 6.06 7.75
N ALA A 131 -15.09 7.03 7.99
CA ALA A 131 -14.72 8.35 8.50
C ALA A 131 -13.96 8.29 9.84
N SER A 132 -14.23 7.29 10.68
CA SER A 132 -13.54 7.07 11.96
C SER A 132 -12.03 6.81 11.81
N VAL A 133 -11.60 6.28 10.66
CA VAL A 133 -10.19 5.99 10.34
C VAL A 133 -9.45 7.26 9.89
N ILE A 134 -10.18 8.18 9.26
CA ILE A 134 -9.62 9.41 8.71
C ILE A 134 -9.77 10.59 9.69
N GLY A 135 -10.51 10.40 10.78
CA GLY A 135 -10.78 11.42 11.80
C GLY A 135 -11.55 12.64 11.26
N ALA A 136 -11.29 13.81 11.85
CA ALA A 136 -11.70 15.10 11.30
C ALA A 136 -10.88 15.38 10.02
N SER A 137 -11.26 14.70 8.94
CA SER A 137 -10.49 14.54 7.71
C SER A 137 -10.51 15.75 6.78
N ALA A 138 -11.16 16.84 7.17
CA ALA A 138 -11.16 18.08 6.40
C ALA A 138 -9.72 18.61 6.26
N GLY A 139 -9.24 18.72 5.02
CA GLY A 139 -7.92 19.28 4.71
C GLY A 139 -6.79 18.26 4.57
N VAL A 140 -7.06 16.95 4.73
CA VAL A 140 -6.09 15.90 4.38
C VAL A 140 -5.73 16.01 2.91
N ARG A 141 -4.43 16.06 2.62
CA ARG A 141 -3.91 16.12 1.26
C ARG A 141 -3.57 14.73 0.75
N PHE A 142 -3.72 14.50 -0.55
CA PHE A 142 -3.34 13.25 -1.19
C PHE A 142 -3.01 13.42 -2.67
N ASP A 143 -2.38 12.40 -3.24
CA ASP A 143 -2.16 12.26 -4.68
C ASP A 143 -2.66 10.91 -5.19
N GLY A 144 -2.55 10.68 -6.50
CA GLY A 144 -2.76 9.37 -7.12
C GLY A 144 -1.49 8.89 -7.79
N VAL A 145 -1.08 7.67 -7.49
CA VAL A 145 0.11 7.04 -8.05
C VAL A 145 -0.25 5.65 -8.54
N THR A 146 0.23 5.27 -9.72
CA THR A 146 0.20 3.88 -10.17
C THR A 146 1.60 3.32 -10.10
N SER A 147 1.79 2.19 -9.43
CA SER A 147 3.11 1.63 -9.19
C SER A 147 3.10 0.10 -9.15
N ALA A 148 4.30 -0.47 -9.20
CA ALA A 148 4.54 -1.87 -8.89
C ALA A 148 5.55 -1.97 -7.75
N LEU A 149 5.27 -2.85 -6.81
CA LEU A 149 6.20 -3.26 -5.78
C LEU A 149 6.77 -4.63 -6.13
N LYS A 150 7.98 -4.89 -5.63
CA LYS A 150 8.66 -6.17 -5.78
C LYS A 150 9.01 -6.70 -4.40
N VAL A 151 8.53 -7.92 -4.11
CA VAL A 151 8.97 -8.65 -2.92
C VAL A 151 10.42 -9.09 -3.16
N ASN A 152 11.28 -8.86 -2.19
CA ASN A 152 12.68 -9.23 -2.31
C ASN A 152 12.84 -10.74 -2.41
N ALA A 153 13.80 -11.19 -3.22
CA ALA A 153 14.19 -12.59 -3.26
C ALA A 153 15.04 -12.97 -2.04
N ASN A 154 15.76 -12.00 -1.47
CA ASN A 154 16.54 -12.15 -0.26
C ASN A 154 15.78 -11.53 0.92
N LEU A 155 15.38 -12.35 1.89
CA LEU A 155 14.66 -11.90 3.09
C LEU A 155 15.53 -11.09 4.06
N HIS A 156 16.85 -11.03 3.84
CA HIS A 156 17.78 -10.14 4.56
C HIS A 156 17.91 -8.76 3.92
N ALA A 157 17.21 -8.51 2.81
CA ALA A 157 17.13 -7.22 2.13
C ALA A 157 15.72 -6.64 2.33
N PRO A 158 15.49 -5.31 2.13
CA PRO A 158 14.18 -4.71 2.37
C PRO A 158 13.09 -5.51 1.67
N LEU A 159 12.08 -5.90 2.45
CA LEU A 159 11.20 -6.98 2.03
C LEU A 159 10.33 -6.58 0.83
N LEU A 160 9.89 -5.32 0.77
CA LEU A 160 8.98 -4.83 -0.26
C LEU A 160 9.35 -3.43 -0.76
N CYS A 161 10.15 -3.39 -1.83
CA CYS A 161 10.57 -2.16 -2.49
C CYS A 161 9.53 -1.66 -3.49
N ILE A 162 9.39 -0.34 -3.65
CA ILE A 162 8.74 0.22 -4.84
C ILE A 162 9.69 -0.01 -6.02
N ALA A 163 9.30 -0.91 -6.92
CA ALA A 163 10.16 -1.30 -8.04
C ALA A 163 10.00 -0.37 -9.23
N ASN A 164 8.77 0.08 -9.51
CA ASN A 164 8.46 1.00 -10.59
C ASN A 164 7.33 1.95 -10.16
N VAL A 165 7.45 3.23 -10.52
CA VAL A 165 6.34 4.18 -10.53
C VAL A 165 5.95 4.38 -11.99
N PHE A 166 4.73 3.98 -12.34
CA PHE A 166 4.23 4.06 -13.72
C PHE A 166 3.70 5.45 -14.05
N ASP A 167 2.98 6.06 -13.11
CA ASP A 167 2.40 7.39 -13.28
C ASP A 167 2.15 8.04 -11.92
N VAL A 168 2.26 9.36 -11.88
CA VAL A 168 1.91 10.21 -10.74
C VAL A 168 0.92 11.26 -11.26
N ALA A 169 -0.27 11.33 -10.67
CA ALA A 169 -1.36 12.16 -11.18
C ALA A 169 -1.01 13.66 -11.19
N SER A 170 -0.26 14.16 -10.20
CA SER A 170 0.28 15.52 -10.19
C SER A 170 1.53 15.72 -11.06
N GLY A 171 2.20 14.64 -11.44
CA GLY A 171 3.52 14.64 -12.08
C GLY A 171 4.71 14.86 -11.13
N ASP A 172 4.48 15.40 -9.92
CA ASP A 172 5.55 15.81 -8.99
C ASP A 172 5.34 15.41 -7.53
N LEU A 173 4.26 14.68 -7.22
CA LEU A 173 3.84 14.30 -5.85
C LEU A 173 3.54 15.49 -4.93
N SER A 174 3.10 16.63 -5.47
CA SER A 174 2.69 17.81 -4.69
C SER A 174 1.46 17.59 -3.77
N LEU A 175 0.80 16.43 -3.85
CA LEU A 175 -0.42 16.07 -3.11
C LEU A 175 -1.56 17.10 -3.30
N PRO A 176 -1.98 17.41 -4.54
CA PRO A 176 -2.95 18.47 -4.80
C PRO A 176 -4.39 18.12 -4.36
N GLY A 177 -4.70 16.83 -4.19
CA GLY A 177 -6.00 16.35 -3.75
C GLY A 177 -6.30 16.76 -2.32
N ARG A 178 -7.58 17.00 -2.00
CA ARG A 178 -8.03 17.35 -0.65
C ARG A 178 -9.30 16.60 -0.28
N VAL A 179 -9.32 16.03 0.91
CA VAL A 179 -10.55 15.52 1.54
C VAL A 179 -11.36 16.71 2.06
N LYS A 180 -12.66 16.72 1.74
CA LYS A 180 -13.61 17.77 2.09
C LYS A 180 -14.60 17.29 3.13
#